data_AF-A0A939U7R8-F1
#
_entry.id   AF-A0A939U7R8-F1
#
_cell.length_a   1.000
_cell.length_b   1.000
_cell.length_c   1.000
_cell.angle_alpha   90.00
_cell.angle_beta   90.00
_cell.angle_gamma   90.00
#
_symmetry.space_group_name_H-M   'P 1'
#
loop_
_entity.id
_entity.type
_entity.pdbx_description
1 polymer ?
#
loop_
_entity_poly.entity_id
_entity_poly.type
_entity_poly.pdbx_seq_one_letter_code
_entity_poly.pdbx_strand_id
1 'polypeptide(L)'
;MTHSQIQAEVDKADALLNTAADLISSGHVVSIASLSGIVNNICRLINEEGYAHCQTFKPVLIHLSDQMDQIRTAMEKQLMTGTIKG
;
A
#
# COMPACT_ATOMS: atom_id res chain seq x y z
N MET A 1 -22.43 -4.75 1.59
CA MET A 1 -21.66 -5.55 0.61
C MET A 1 -20.32 -4.86 0.32
N THR A 2 -20.31 -3.54 0.19
CA THR A 2 -19.14 -2.67 -0.01
C THR A 2 -18.13 -2.68 1.15
N HIS A 3 -18.58 -2.61 2.42
CA HIS A 3 -17.67 -2.66 3.58
C HIS A 3 -16.72 -3.89 3.61
N SER A 4 -17.23 -5.10 3.37
CA SER A 4 -16.40 -6.32 3.30
C SER A 4 -15.44 -6.33 2.10
N GLN A 5 -15.79 -5.65 1.01
CA GLN A 5 -14.91 -5.53 -0.16
C GLN A 5 -13.78 -4.52 0.12
N ILE A 6 -14.08 -3.43 0.82
CA ILE A 6 -13.06 -2.47 1.26
C ILE A 6 -12.08 -3.16 2.21
N GLN A 7 -12.57 -3.92 3.18
CA GLN A 7 -11.69 -4.67 4.09
C GLN A 7 -10.80 -5.65 3.32
N ALA A 8 -11.34 -6.41 2.36
CA ALA A 8 -10.55 -7.34 1.57
C ALA A 8 -9.47 -6.65 0.72
N GLU A 9 -9.74 -5.47 0.16
CA GLU A 9 -8.73 -4.70 -0.58
C GLU A 9 -7.69 -4.09 0.36
N VAL A 10 -8.09 -3.67 1.56
CA VAL A 10 -7.18 -3.20 2.62
C VAL A 10 -6.24 -4.31 3.06
N ASP A 11 -6.73 -5.53 3.30
CA ASP A 11 -5.92 -6.67 3.71
C ASP A 11 -4.90 -7.05 2.61
N LYS A 12 -5.30 -6.97 1.33
CA LYS A 12 -4.38 -7.16 0.20
C LYS A 12 -3.31 -6.08 0.16
N ALA A 13 -3.67 -4.82 0.41
CA ALA A 13 -2.73 -3.70 0.42
C ALA A 13 -1.66 -3.94 1.50
N ASP A 14 -2.08 -4.26 2.73
CA ASP A 14 -1.15 -4.52 3.84
C ASP A 14 -0.20 -5.69 3.55
N ALA A 15 -0.73 -6.82 3.06
CA ALA A 15 0.09 -7.97 2.69
C ALA A 15 1.16 -7.63 1.63
N LEU A 16 0.80 -6.81 0.64
CA LEU A 16 1.73 -6.38 -0.41
C LEU A 16 2.75 -5.37 0.10
N LEU A 17 2.37 -4.45 0.98
CA LEU A 17 3.29 -3.50 1.59
C LEU A 17 4.31 -4.23 2.46
N ASN A 18 3.88 -5.19 3.27
CA ASN A 18 4.78 -6.03 4.07
C ASN A 18 5.75 -6.82 3.18
N THR A 19 5.23 -7.45 2.12
CA THR A 19 6.08 -8.17 1.14
C THR A 19 7.06 -7.23 0.45
N ALA A 20 6.63 -6.02 0.08
CA ALA A 20 7.49 -5.01 -0.54
C ALA A 20 8.60 -4.56 0.41
N ALA A 21 8.28 -4.32 1.68
CA ALA A 21 9.26 -3.96 2.70
C ALA A 21 10.30 -5.08 2.90
N ASP A 22 9.89 -6.34 2.95
CA ASP A 22 10.79 -7.49 3.08
C ASP A 22 11.73 -7.61 1.87
N LEU A 23 11.19 -7.49 0.66
CA LEU A 23 11.96 -7.54 -0.59
C LEU A 23 12.99 -6.41 -0.66
N ILE A 24 12.57 -5.18 -0.32
CA ILE A 24 13.46 -4.02 -0.23
C ILE A 24 14.52 -4.30 0.82
N SER A 25 14.18 -4.72 2.04
CA SER A 25 15.18 -5.00 3.08
C SER A 25 16.22 -6.04 2.65
N SER A 26 15.84 -6.94 1.74
CA SER A 26 16.70 -7.97 1.14
C SER A 26 17.50 -7.49 -0.08
N GLY A 27 17.33 -6.23 -0.51
CA GLY A 27 18.04 -5.60 -1.62
C GLY A 27 17.41 -5.82 -3.01
N HIS A 28 16.15 -6.25 -3.06
CA HIS A 28 15.41 -6.47 -4.31
C HIS A 28 14.60 -5.24 -4.71
N VAL A 29 14.45 -5.05 -6.03
CA VAL A 29 13.58 -4.03 -6.59
C VAL A 29 12.12 -4.46 -6.51
N VAL A 30 11.26 -3.55 -6.07
CA VAL A 30 9.81 -3.77 -6.02
C VAL A 30 9.10 -2.78 -6.95
N SER A 31 8.11 -3.28 -7.69
CA SER A 31 7.24 -2.43 -8.52
C SER A 31 6.07 -1.92 -7.70
N ILE A 32 5.90 -0.59 -7.65
CA ILE A 32 4.81 0.08 -6.92
C ILE A 32 3.48 0.01 -7.70
N ALA A 33 3.50 -0.39 -8.98
CA ALA A 33 2.30 -0.38 -9.83
C ALA A 33 1.13 -1.21 -9.26
N SER A 34 1.44 -2.37 -8.66
CA SER A 34 0.42 -3.23 -8.02
C SER A 34 -0.17 -2.58 -6.76
N LEU A 35 0.65 -1.86 -5.99
CA LEU A 35 0.20 -1.12 -4.80
C LEU A 35 -0.71 0.05 -5.20
N SER A 36 -0.34 0.80 -6.23
CA SER A 36 -1.18 1.89 -6.76
C SER A 36 -2.53 1.40 -7.26
N GLY A 37 -2.59 0.22 -7.90
CA GLY A 37 -3.84 -0.39 -8.34
C GLY A 37 -4.81 -0.68 -7.19
N ILE A 38 -4.30 -1.18 -6.07
CA ILE A 38 -5.13 -1.52 -4.90
C ILE A 38 -5.61 -0.26 -4.17
N VAL A 39 -4.75 0.74 -4.01
CA VAL A 39 -5.15 2.03 -3.44
C VAL A 39 -6.27 2.67 -4.28
N ASN A 40 -6.15 2.62 -5.61
CA ASN A 40 -7.19 3.12 -6.51
C ASN A 40 -8.52 2.36 -6.34
N ASN A 41 -8.47 1.04 -6.15
CA ASN A 41 -9.66 0.24 -5.87
C ASN A 41 -10.30 0.61 -4.52
N ILE A 42 -9.51 0.78 -3.48
CA ILE A 42 -9.99 1.21 -2.16
C ILE A 42 -10.66 2.58 -2.26
N CYS A 43 -10.02 3.55 -2.90
CA CYS A 43 -10.59 4.88 -3.13
C CYS A 43 -11.90 4.84 -3.92
N ARG A 44 -11.96 4.00 -4.97
CA ARG A 44 -13.19 3.79 -5.75
C ARG A 44 -14.32 3.24 -4.87
N LEU A 45 -14.06 2.18 -4.09
CA LEU A 45 -15.05 1.57 -3.22
C LEU A 45 -15.53 2.52 -2.12
N ILE A 46 -14.64 3.32 -1.54
CA ILE A 46 -14.99 4.36 -0.55
C ILE A 46 -15.88 5.44 -1.18
N ASN A 47 -15.59 5.85 -2.41
CA ASN A 47 -16.43 6.81 -3.13
C ASN A 47 -17.82 6.22 -3.46
N GLU A 48 -17.90 4.93 -3.79
CA GLU A 48 -19.16 4.22 -4.06
C GLU A 48 -20.03 4.05 -2.81
N GLU A 49 -19.44 3.77 -1.65
CA GLU A 49 -20.15 3.61 -0.36
C GLU A 49 -20.44 4.96 0.34
N GLY A 50 -19.67 5.98 0.00
CA GLY A 50 -19.73 7.30 0.60
C GLY A 50 -18.84 7.40 1.84
N TYR A 51 -17.98 8.42 1.85
CA TYR A 51 -16.91 8.61 2.86
C TYR A 51 -17.40 8.57 4.31
N ALA A 52 -18.62 9.04 4.59
CA ALA A 52 -19.21 9.03 5.93
C ALA A 52 -19.44 7.61 6.48
N HIS A 53 -19.74 6.63 5.62
CA HIS A 53 -19.92 5.23 6.01
C HIS A 53 -18.60 4.48 6.17
N CYS A 54 -17.51 5.02 5.62
CA CYS A 54 -16.18 4.42 5.63
C CYS A 54 -15.26 4.97 6.73
N GLN A 55 -15.78 5.75 7.69
CA GLN A 55 -14.96 6.35 8.75
C GLN A 55 -14.17 5.31 9.57
N THR A 56 -14.71 4.11 9.71
CA THR A 56 -14.06 2.99 10.40
C THR A 56 -12.75 2.55 9.74
N PHE A 57 -12.60 2.76 8.43
CA PHE A 57 -11.36 2.46 7.70
C PHE A 57 -10.32 3.57 7.75
N LYS A 58 -10.70 4.80 8.15
CA LYS A 58 -9.79 5.95 8.21
C LYS A 58 -8.44 5.65 8.88
N PRO A 59 -8.36 5.06 10.10
CA PRO A 59 -7.07 4.76 10.71
C PRO A 59 -6.23 3.79 9.87
N VAL A 60 -6.87 2.82 9.22
CA VAL A 60 -6.17 1.83 8.39
C VAL A 60 -5.65 2.46 7.10
N LEU A 61 -6.42 3.35 6.47
CA LEU A 61 -5.98 4.08 5.28
C LEU A 61 -4.79 5.00 5.57
N ILE A 62 -4.77 5.64 6.75
CA ILE A 62 -3.62 6.44 7.19
C ILE A 62 -2.39 5.53 7.35
N HIS A 63 -2.55 4.39 8.02
CA HIS A 63 -1.46 3.42 8.19
C HIS A 63 -0.88 2.93 6.85
N LEU A 64 -1.74 2.57 5.89
CA LEU A 64 -1.31 2.15 4.56
C LEU A 64 -0.55 3.27 3.83
N SER A 65 -0.99 4.52 3.96
CA SER A 65 -0.30 5.69 3.40
C SER A 65 1.10 5.84 4.00
N ASP A 66 1.22 5.74 5.32
CA ASP A 66 2.50 5.87 6.02
C ASP A 66 3.48 4.74 5.60
N GLN A 67 2.99 3.50 5.47
CA GLN A 67 3.78 2.37 4.99
C GLN A 67 4.26 2.59 3.54
N MET A 68 3.41 3.13 2.66
CA MET A 68 3.79 3.46 1.29
C MET A 68 4.90 4.51 1.24
N ASP A 69 4.83 5.55 2.05
CA ASP A 69 5.86 6.59 2.10
C ASP A 69 7.20 6.07 2.65
N GLN A 70 7.15 5.15 3.62
CA GLN A 70 8.35 4.45 4.11
C GLN A 70 8.99 3.58 3.02
N ILE A 71 8.18 2.80 2.30
CA ILE A 71 8.65 1.96 1.19
C ILE A 71 9.29 2.82 0.10
N ARG A 72 8.62 3.91 -0.29
CA ARG A 72 9.17 4.86 -1.28
C ARG A 72 10.52 5.42 -0.83
N THR A 73 10.61 5.87 0.42
CA THR A 73 11.86 6.41 0.99
C THR A 73 12.96 5.35 1.01
N ALA A 74 12.63 4.10 1.35
CA ALA A 74 13.57 2.99 1.35
C ALA A 74 14.08 2.66 -0.07
N MET A 75 13.19 2.69 -1.08
CA MET A 75 13.57 2.52 -2.49
C MET A 75 14.48 3.65 -2.97
N GLU A 76 14.14 4.91 -2.68
CA GLU A 76 14.97 6.08 -3.02
C GLU A 76 16.37 5.96 -2.41
N LYS A 77 16.47 5.53 -1.15
CA LYS A 77 17.76 5.29 -0.48
C LYS A 77 18.57 4.17 -1.13
N GLN A 78 17.93 3.09 -1.59
CA GLN A 78 18.64 1.99 -2.27
C GLN A 78 19.16 2.38 -3.65
N LEU A 79 18.37 3.15 -4.40
CA LEU A 79 18.78 3.73 -5.68
C LEU A 79 20.03 4.62 -5.49
N MET A 80 20.05 5.45 -4.44
CA MET A 80 21.18 6.34 -4.16
C MET A 80 22.44 5.60 -3.65
N THR A 81 22.29 4.44 -3.01
CA THR A 81 23.40 3.68 -2.42
C THR A 81 23.94 2.58 -3.33
N GLY A 82 23.36 2.38 -4.52
CA GLY A 82 23.83 1.39 -5.50
C GLY A 82 23.74 -0.07 -5.04
N THR A 83 22.96 -0.36 -3.99
CA THR A 83 22.88 -1.69 -3.35
C THR A 83 21.72 -2.52 -3.91
N ILE A 84 21.48 -2.43 -5.22
CA ILE A 84 20.38 -3.16 -5.88
C ILE A 84 20.94 -4.44 -6.49
N LYS A 85 20.42 -5.60 -6.08
CA LYS A 85 20.69 -6.89 -6.75
C LYS A 85 19.48 -7.22 -7.62
N GLY A 86 19.70 -7.26 -8.93
CA GLY A 86 18.70 -7.62 -9.95
C GLY A 86 18.47 -9.12 -10.03
#